data_AF-A0A9P1IDG7-F1
#
_entry.id   AF-A0A9P1IDG7-F1
#
_cell.length_a   1.000
_cell.length_b   1.000
_cell.length_c   1.000
_cell.angle_alpha   90.00
_cell.angle_beta   90.00
_cell.angle_gamma   90.00
#
_symmetry.space_group_name_H-M   'P 1'
#
loop_
_entity.id
_entity.type
_entity.pdbx_description
1 polymer ?
#
loop_
_entity_poly.entity_id
_entity_poly.type
_entity_poly.pdbx_seq_one_letter_code
_entity_poly.pdbx_strand_id
1 'polypeptide(L)'
;MSTSLIITLLSFCLISSTISRVTHIEECGISRGCWRLPLGCKTSEDCSTMITWKHERRHLIVEIESKLVKAGQWIGFGFSKDDQMGNDTVFECQFAESGGAGNVVLSHNTAKNNVVLQKASEMLIRDGYADIENGKAMCGGEMILDNIHLDLVERKLMHVISSGQYNLFFAFGNIDSKGEKHMHGMVGKEAPWRSKEQVRFCQRCSSSFANVDTNGIIDFKH
;
A
#
# COMPACT_ATOMS: atom_id res chain seq x y z
N MET A 1 64.19 -25.09 16.09
CA MET A 1 63.51 -24.28 15.06
C MET A 1 62.36 -25.10 14.50
N SER A 2 61.12 -24.62 14.68
CA SER A 2 60.00 -24.72 13.73
C SER A 2 58.70 -24.57 14.51
N THR A 3 58.26 -23.33 14.68
CA THR A 3 56.91 -23.01 15.14
C THR A 3 56.00 -22.97 13.91
N SER A 4 55.17 -24.00 13.73
CA SER A 4 54.14 -24.02 12.70
C SER A 4 53.03 -23.04 13.05
N LEU A 5 52.91 -21.96 12.28
CA LEU A 5 51.86 -20.97 12.37
C LEU A 5 50.66 -21.45 11.54
N ILE A 6 49.61 -21.95 12.19
CA ILE A 6 48.34 -22.29 11.53
C ILE A 6 47.55 -20.99 11.38
N ILE A 7 47.49 -20.45 10.17
CA ILE A 7 46.64 -19.30 9.83
C ILE A 7 45.26 -19.87 9.44
N THR A 8 44.28 -19.76 10.35
CA THR A 8 42.87 -20.00 10.04
C THR A 8 42.30 -18.80 9.28
N LEU A 9 42.07 -18.93 7.98
CA LEU A 9 41.26 -17.98 7.22
C LEU A 9 39.79 -18.08 7.67
N LEU A 10 39.38 -17.21 8.59
CA LEU A 10 37.98 -16.91 8.83
C LEU A 10 37.44 -16.14 7.62
N SER A 11 36.88 -16.87 6.65
CA SER A 11 36.05 -16.28 5.60
C SER A 11 34.77 -15.75 6.25
N PHE A 12 34.76 -14.46 6.58
CA PHE A 12 33.53 -13.75 6.91
C PHE A 12 32.69 -13.71 5.64
N CYS A 13 31.80 -14.70 5.49
CA CYS A 13 30.73 -14.66 4.52
C CYS A 13 29.83 -13.49 4.92
N LEU A 14 30.00 -12.33 4.27
CA LEU A 14 29.06 -11.22 4.35
C LEU A 14 27.79 -11.68 3.64
N ILE A 15 26.94 -12.42 4.37
CA ILE A 15 25.59 -12.74 3.91
C ILE A 15 24.85 -11.42 3.91
N SER A 16 24.84 -10.73 2.76
CA SER A 16 23.94 -9.61 2.52
C SER A 16 22.52 -10.16 2.70
N SER A 17 21.96 -9.91 3.88
CA SER A 17 20.61 -10.36 4.22
C SER A 17 19.67 -9.45 3.46
N THR A 18 19.31 -9.83 2.24
CA THR A 18 18.25 -9.16 1.50
C THR A 18 16.95 -9.43 2.26
N ILE A 19 16.36 -8.37 2.83
CA ILE A 19 15.05 -8.45 3.49
C ILE A 19 14.03 -8.66 2.37
N SER A 20 13.56 -9.89 2.19
CA SER A 20 12.46 -10.16 1.25
C SER A 20 11.19 -9.55 1.82
N ARG A 21 10.53 -8.69 1.06
CA ARG A 21 9.19 -8.19 1.41
C ARG A 21 8.15 -9.25 1.06
N VAL A 22 7.14 -9.42 1.91
CA VAL A 22 6.06 -10.39 1.68
C VAL A 22 4.74 -9.74 2.06
N THR A 23 3.76 -9.81 1.16
CA THR A 23 2.37 -9.56 1.53
C THR A 23 1.83 -10.82 2.18
N HIS A 24 1.62 -10.77 3.50
CA HIS A 24 1.21 -11.90 4.33
C HIS A 24 -0.24 -12.33 4.03
N ILE A 25 -0.46 -12.89 2.84
CA ILE A 25 -1.78 -13.21 2.27
C ILE A 25 -2.38 -14.47 2.93
N GLU A 26 -1.54 -15.34 3.47
CA GLU A 26 -1.92 -16.50 4.26
C GLU A 26 -2.62 -16.14 5.58
N GLU A 27 -2.44 -14.90 6.04
CA GLU A 27 -3.07 -14.36 7.25
C GLU A 27 -4.44 -13.69 7.01
N CYS A 28 -4.87 -13.61 5.75
CA CYS A 28 -6.14 -13.00 5.35
C CYS A 28 -7.34 -13.67 6.00
N GLY A 29 -8.22 -12.88 6.61
CA GLY A 29 -9.40 -13.40 7.33
C GLY A 29 -9.10 -13.92 8.74
N ILE A 30 -7.82 -13.98 9.13
CA ILE A 30 -7.38 -14.52 10.43
C ILE A 30 -6.81 -13.40 11.30
N SER A 31 -5.73 -12.77 10.84
CA SER A 31 -5.01 -11.69 11.53
C SER A 31 -4.82 -10.44 10.67
N ARG A 32 -5.19 -10.51 9.39
CA ARG A 32 -5.15 -9.40 8.43
C ARG A 32 -6.46 -9.30 7.63
N GLY A 33 -6.85 -8.06 7.33
CA GLY A 33 -7.84 -7.78 6.28
C GLY A 33 -7.14 -7.72 4.93
N CYS A 34 -7.84 -8.09 3.87
CA CYS A 34 -7.23 -8.24 2.55
C CYS A 34 -8.14 -7.82 1.41
N TRP A 35 -7.51 -7.38 0.33
CA TRP A 35 -8.15 -7.11 -0.94
C TRP A 35 -7.28 -7.65 -2.07
N ARG A 36 -7.82 -8.63 -2.81
CA ARG A 36 -7.16 -9.30 -3.92
C ARG A 36 -7.78 -8.85 -5.23
N LEU A 37 -6.93 -8.50 -6.20
CA LEU A 37 -7.33 -7.97 -7.51
C LEU A 37 -6.67 -8.75 -8.66
N PRO A 38 -7.41 -9.07 -9.74
CA PRO A 38 -8.85 -8.85 -9.90
C PRO A 38 -9.67 -9.73 -8.94
N LEU A 39 -10.95 -9.41 -8.76
CA LEU A 39 -11.81 -10.13 -7.81
C LEU A 39 -11.88 -11.63 -8.14
N GLY A 40 -11.67 -12.47 -7.13
CA GLY A 40 -11.74 -13.93 -7.25
C GLY A 40 -10.39 -14.64 -7.43
N CYS A 41 -9.29 -13.92 -7.61
CA CYS A 41 -7.95 -14.50 -7.54
C CYS A 41 -7.60 -14.90 -6.09
N LYS A 42 -6.67 -15.84 -5.91
CA LYS A 42 -6.41 -16.47 -4.60
C LYS A 42 -4.97 -16.37 -4.11
N THR A 43 -3.99 -16.36 -5.01
CA THR A 43 -2.57 -16.46 -4.71
C THR A 43 -1.78 -15.33 -5.36
N SER A 44 -0.51 -15.19 -4.98
CA SER A 44 0.41 -14.25 -5.61
C SER A 44 0.71 -14.59 -7.08
N GLU A 45 0.32 -15.77 -7.56
CA GLU A 45 0.52 -16.20 -8.95
C GLU A 45 -0.61 -15.72 -9.87
N ASP A 46 -1.86 -15.80 -9.43
CA ASP A 46 -3.04 -15.42 -10.21
C ASP A 46 -3.50 -13.98 -9.95
N CYS A 47 -3.22 -13.42 -8.77
CA CYS A 47 -3.53 -12.02 -8.48
C CYS A 47 -2.56 -11.06 -9.20
N SER A 48 -3.12 -9.96 -9.70
CA SER A 48 -2.36 -8.83 -10.23
C SER A 48 -1.91 -7.89 -9.11
N THR A 49 -2.75 -7.72 -8.10
CA THR A 49 -2.43 -6.94 -6.90
C THR A 49 -3.02 -7.61 -5.68
N MET A 50 -2.26 -7.60 -4.59
CA MET A 50 -2.71 -8.00 -3.27
C MET A 50 -2.42 -6.87 -2.29
N ILE A 51 -3.43 -6.50 -1.51
CA ILE A 51 -3.32 -5.51 -0.45
C ILE A 51 -3.72 -6.21 0.84
N THR A 52 -2.86 -6.15 1.85
CA THR A 52 -3.16 -6.63 3.20
C THR A 52 -3.07 -5.46 4.17
N TRP A 53 -3.86 -5.52 5.24
CA TRP A 53 -3.72 -4.59 6.34
C TRP A 53 -3.96 -5.23 7.70
N LYS A 54 -3.34 -4.65 8.72
CA LYS A 54 -3.54 -5.02 10.12
C LYS A 54 -3.66 -3.76 10.96
N HIS A 55 -4.77 -3.62 11.68
CA HIS A 55 -4.92 -2.55 12.66
C HIS A 55 -4.27 -2.97 14.00
N GLU A 56 -3.13 -2.37 14.33
CA GLU A 56 -2.35 -2.66 15.53
C GLU A 56 -2.18 -1.42 16.40
N ARG A 57 -2.86 -1.40 17.56
CA ARG A 57 -2.87 -0.27 18.50
C ARG A 57 -3.28 1.05 17.83
N ARG A 58 -2.30 1.89 17.47
CA ARG A 58 -2.47 3.22 16.86
C ARG A 58 -2.05 3.26 15.39
N HIS A 59 -1.75 2.11 14.81
CA HIS A 59 -1.17 1.97 13.49
C HIS A 59 -2.05 1.10 12.61
N LEU A 60 -2.12 1.44 11.34
CA LEU A 60 -2.55 0.53 10.27
C LEU A 60 -1.30 0.11 9.51
N ILE A 61 -0.93 -1.15 9.64
CA ILE A 61 0.14 -1.74 8.85
C ILE A 61 -0.47 -2.08 7.49
N VAL A 62 0.07 -1.54 6.41
CA VAL A 62 -0.39 -1.77 5.03
C VAL A 62 0.75 -2.42 4.25
N GLU A 63 0.45 -3.46 3.49
CA GLU A 63 1.40 -4.13 2.60
C GLU A 63 0.72 -4.39 1.25
N ILE A 64 1.44 -4.11 0.17
CA ILE A 64 0.97 -4.17 -1.21
C ILE A 64 2.02 -4.88 -2.07
N GLU A 65 1.58 -5.89 -2.81
CA GLU A 65 2.33 -6.55 -3.86
C GLU A 65 1.57 -6.33 -5.16
N SER A 66 2.23 -5.85 -6.21
CA SER A 66 1.60 -5.60 -7.50
C SER A 66 2.49 -5.97 -8.68
N LYS A 67 1.89 -6.63 -9.69
CA LYS A 67 2.50 -6.89 -11.00
C LYS A 67 2.18 -5.80 -12.02
N LEU A 68 1.33 -4.84 -11.66
CA LEU A 68 0.80 -3.82 -12.58
C LEU A 68 1.71 -2.59 -12.71
N VAL A 69 2.69 -2.46 -11.80
CA VAL A 69 3.47 -1.25 -11.59
C VAL A 69 4.97 -1.56 -11.68
N LYS A 70 5.72 -0.64 -12.26
CA LYS A 70 7.17 -0.68 -12.49
C LYS A 70 7.83 0.57 -11.91
N ALA A 71 9.15 0.66 -12.03
CA ALA A 71 9.91 1.87 -11.75
C ALA A 71 9.34 3.08 -12.53
N GLY A 72 9.31 4.26 -11.92
CA GLY A 72 8.73 5.49 -12.50
C GLY A 72 7.21 5.55 -12.45
N GLN A 73 6.55 4.73 -11.62
CA GLN A 73 5.09 4.69 -11.49
C GLN A 73 4.67 4.81 -10.03
N TRP A 74 3.36 4.96 -9.79
CA TRP A 74 2.77 5.09 -8.46
C TRP A 74 1.61 4.12 -8.25
N ILE A 75 1.34 3.79 -6.98
CA ILE A 75 0.15 3.08 -6.48
C ILE A 75 -0.57 3.98 -5.48
N GLY A 76 -1.90 4.05 -5.55
CA GLY A 76 -2.75 4.70 -4.57
C GLY A 76 -3.78 3.73 -4.00
N PHE A 77 -3.79 3.60 -2.67
CA PHE A 77 -4.81 2.91 -1.90
C PHE A 77 -5.67 3.93 -1.14
N GLY A 78 -6.86 4.21 -1.68
CA GLY A 78 -7.74 5.28 -1.22
C GLY A 78 -8.80 4.80 -0.22
N PHE A 79 -9.06 5.62 0.78
CA PHE A 79 -10.10 5.46 1.79
C PHE A 79 -11.16 6.55 1.62
N SER A 80 -12.27 6.19 0.97
CA SER A 80 -13.36 7.12 0.64
C SER A 80 -14.59 6.91 1.50
N LYS A 81 -15.32 7.97 1.81
CA LYS A 81 -16.60 7.89 2.53
C LYS A 81 -17.80 7.68 1.59
N ASP A 82 -17.61 7.87 0.30
CA ASP A 82 -18.65 7.73 -0.73
C ASP A 82 -18.11 6.88 -1.89
N ASP A 83 -18.85 6.84 -3.00
CA ASP A 83 -18.54 6.04 -4.17
C ASP A 83 -17.67 6.76 -5.22
N GLN A 84 -17.05 7.89 -4.86
CA GLN A 84 -16.30 8.73 -5.78
C GLN A 84 -14.84 8.89 -5.35
N MET A 85 -13.93 8.92 -6.33
CA MET A 85 -12.50 9.17 -6.12
C MET A 85 -12.20 10.68 -6.04
N GLY A 86 -12.77 11.37 -5.06
CA GLY A 86 -12.75 12.85 -5.07
C GLY A 86 -12.52 13.54 -3.74
N ASN A 87 -12.68 12.86 -2.62
CA ASN A 87 -12.43 13.41 -1.28
C ASN A 87 -11.94 12.26 -0.39
N ASP A 88 -10.72 11.79 -0.67
CA ASP A 88 -10.20 10.56 -0.10
C ASP A 88 -8.85 10.80 0.55
N THR A 89 -8.62 10.16 1.69
CA THR A 89 -7.25 9.94 2.17
C THR A 89 -6.65 8.78 1.39
N VAL A 90 -5.41 8.91 0.95
CA VAL A 90 -4.74 7.92 0.12
C VAL A 90 -3.41 7.53 0.76
N PHE A 91 -3.20 6.23 0.92
CA PHE A 91 -1.88 5.65 1.17
C PHE A 91 -1.23 5.41 -0.19
N GLU A 92 -0.11 6.07 -0.44
CA GLU A 92 0.47 6.15 -1.78
C GLU A 92 1.92 5.66 -1.80
N CYS A 93 2.25 4.87 -2.81
CA CYS A 93 3.59 4.38 -3.08
C CYS A 93 4.09 4.98 -4.38
N GLN A 94 5.31 5.50 -4.38
CA GLN A 94 5.97 6.06 -5.56
C GLN A 94 7.27 5.29 -5.81
N PHE A 95 7.39 4.65 -6.97
CA PHE A 95 8.53 3.80 -7.30
C PHE A 95 9.54 4.61 -8.12
N ALA A 96 10.77 4.74 -7.60
CA ALA A 96 11.80 5.53 -8.26
C ALA A 96 12.17 4.95 -9.64
N GLU A 97 12.42 5.81 -10.62
CA GLU A 97 12.77 5.40 -11.99
C GLU A 97 14.17 4.74 -12.07
N SER A 98 15.11 5.18 -11.24
CA SER A 98 16.52 4.77 -11.29
C SER A 98 16.88 3.52 -10.46
N GLY A 99 15.88 2.72 -10.07
CA GLY A 99 16.10 1.54 -9.21
C GLY A 99 16.54 1.89 -7.77
N GLY A 100 16.45 3.17 -7.39
CA GLY A 100 16.57 3.61 -6.00
C GLY A 100 15.35 3.25 -5.17
N ALA A 101 15.44 3.47 -3.86
CA ALA A 101 14.28 3.33 -2.98
C ALA A 101 13.20 4.35 -3.37
N GLY A 102 11.97 3.88 -3.50
CA GLY A 102 10.79 4.70 -3.67
C GLY A 102 10.35 5.35 -2.36
N ASN A 103 9.20 6.01 -2.41
CA ASN A 103 8.60 6.70 -1.27
C ASN A 103 7.22 6.13 -0.93
N VAL A 104 6.89 6.16 0.35
CA VAL A 104 5.51 5.96 0.84
C VAL A 104 5.04 7.26 1.44
N VAL A 105 3.93 7.78 0.95
CA VAL A 105 3.37 9.08 1.34
C VAL A 105 1.88 8.96 1.61
N LEU A 106 1.37 9.91 2.40
CA LEU A 106 -0.06 10.15 2.51
C LEU A 106 -0.43 11.28 1.56
N SER A 107 -1.51 11.10 0.82
CA SER A 107 -2.03 12.10 -0.09
C SER A 107 -3.55 12.23 0.03
N HIS A 108 -4.09 13.27 -0.58
CA HIS A 108 -5.52 13.55 -0.61
C HIS A 108 -6.01 13.68 -2.04
N ASN A 109 -7.00 12.88 -2.40
CA ASN A 109 -7.73 13.08 -3.65
C ASN A 109 -8.68 14.26 -3.50
N THR A 110 -8.53 15.21 -4.42
CA THR A 110 -9.59 16.14 -4.84
C THR A 110 -10.20 15.59 -6.14
N ALA A 111 -11.44 15.96 -6.47
CA ALA A 111 -12.19 15.45 -7.62
C ALA A 111 -11.40 15.23 -8.94
N LYS A 112 -10.35 16.03 -9.21
CA LYS A 112 -9.50 15.88 -10.42
C LYS A 112 -8.00 15.87 -10.15
N ASN A 113 -7.55 16.00 -8.92
CA ASN A 113 -6.12 16.09 -8.60
C ASN A 113 -5.84 15.34 -7.31
N ASN A 114 -4.63 14.86 -7.14
CA ASN A 114 -4.16 14.33 -5.87
C ASN A 114 -3.06 15.24 -5.31
N VAL A 115 -3.16 15.59 -4.03
CA VAL A 115 -2.20 16.44 -3.34
C VAL A 115 -1.47 15.62 -2.29
N VAL A 116 -0.14 15.52 -2.39
CA VAL A 116 0.69 14.90 -1.36
C VAL A 116 0.64 15.75 -0.09
N LEU A 117 0.35 15.11 1.05
CA LEU A 117 0.32 15.73 2.37
C LEU A 117 1.70 15.55 3.00
N GLN A 118 2.58 16.54 2.79
CA GLN A 118 3.99 16.42 3.14
C GLN A 118 4.17 16.27 4.65
N LYS A 119 3.43 17.03 5.46
CA LYS A 119 3.59 16.97 6.92
C LYS A 119 3.02 15.68 7.50
N ALA A 120 1.89 15.22 6.98
CA ALA A 120 1.28 13.95 7.32
C ALA A 120 2.20 12.78 6.96
N SER A 121 2.81 12.81 5.78
CA SER A 121 3.75 11.77 5.34
C SER A 121 4.94 11.67 6.28
N GLU A 122 5.57 12.80 6.63
CA GLU A 122 6.69 12.84 7.57
C GLU A 122 6.35 12.33 8.98
N MET A 123 5.14 12.64 9.46
CA MET A 123 4.77 12.38 10.86
C MET A 123 4.09 11.04 11.07
N LEU A 124 3.34 10.57 10.06
CA LEU A 124 2.40 9.46 10.20
C LEU A 124 2.82 8.21 9.45
N ILE A 125 3.80 8.25 8.55
CA ILE A 125 4.36 7.04 7.94
C ILE A 125 5.61 6.62 8.70
N ARG A 126 5.67 5.35 9.09
CA ARG A 126 6.88 4.70 9.64
C ARG A 126 7.22 3.47 8.83
N ASP A 127 8.52 3.19 8.75
CA ASP A 127 9.08 2.00 8.09
C ASP A 127 8.51 1.81 6.67
N GLY A 128 8.27 2.93 5.99
CA GLY A 128 7.76 2.97 4.63
C GLY A 128 8.79 2.39 3.64
N TYR A 129 8.33 1.55 2.74
CA TYR A 129 9.13 0.98 1.66
C TYR A 129 8.32 0.96 0.37
N ALA A 130 9.00 1.19 -0.75
CA ALA A 130 8.45 1.07 -2.10
C ALA A 130 9.60 0.72 -3.04
N ASP A 131 9.62 -0.50 -3.54
CA ASP A 131 10.72 -1.04 -4.34
C ASP A 131 10.21 -2.08 -5.35
N ILE A 132 11.05 -2.36 -6.36
CA ILE A 132 10.76 -3.38 -7.36
C ILE A 132 11.63 -4.60 -7.07
N GLU A 133 11.00 -5.69 -6.63
CA GLU A 133 11.66 -6.97 -6.33
C GLU A 133 11.18 -8.03 -7.33
N ASN A 134 12.12 -8.66 -8.05
CA ASN A 134 11.83 -9.73 -9.02
C ASN A 134 10.73 -9.36 -10.06
N GLY A 135 10.69 -8.08 -10.48
CA GLY A 135 9.71 -7.57 -11.43
C GLY A 135 8.33 -7.29 -10.85
N LYS A 136 8.17 -7.36 -9.52
CA LYS A 136 6.97 -6.99 -8.79
C LYS A 136 7.21 -5.74 -7.95
N ALA A 137 6.23 -4.86 -7.90
CA ALA A 137 6.22 -3.74 -6.98
C ALA A 137 5.85 -4.22 -5.56
N MET A 138 6.73 -3.97 -4.61
CA MET A 138 6.52 -4.20 -3.18
C MET A 138 6.41 -2.84 -2.49
N CYS A 139 5.34 -2.61 -1.75
CA CYS A 139 5.16 -1.37 -1.00
C CYS A 139 4.45 -1.61 0.33
N GLY A 140 4.84 -0.89 1.37
CA GLY A 140 4.10 -0.91 2.61
C GLY A 140 4.69 0.00 3.67
N GLY A 141 4.10 -0.04 4.85
CA GLY A 141 4.54 0.74 6.00
C GLY A 141 3.48 0.79 7.09
N GLU A 142 3.83 1.43 8.19
CA GLU A 142 2.90 1.68 9.28
C GLU A 142 2.33 3.10 9.16
N MET A 143 1.02 3.21 8.96
CA MET A 143 0.30 4.48 9.01
C MET A 143 -0.22 4.72 10.43
N ILE A 144 0.32 5.73 11.12
CA ILE A 144 -0.22 6.22 12.39
C ILE A 144 -1.61 6.84 12.13
N LEU A 145 -2.61 6.36 12.87
CA LEU A 145 -4.02 6.71 12.68
C LEU A 145 -4.44 7.97 13.45
N ASP A 146 -3.57 8.49 14.31
CA ASP A 146 -3.83 9.69 15.10
C ASP A 146 -3.23 10.93 14.42
N ASN A 147 -4.11 11.79 13.90
CA ASN A 147 -3.73 12.99 13.16
C ASN A 147 -3.83 14.28 13.99
N ILE A 148 -4.00 14.19 15.31
CA ILE A 148 -4.20 15.38 16.17
C ILE A 148 -3.03 16.38 16.16
N HIS A 149 -1.83 15.90 15.82
CA HIS A 149 -0.60 16.68 15.81
C HIS A 149 -0.32 17.37 14.47
N LEU A 150 -1.13 17.12 13.44
CA LEU A 150 -1.02 17.85 12.18
C LEU A 150 -1.57 19.26 12.30
N ASP A 151 -1.09 20.16 11.44
CA ASP A 151 -1.68 21.48 11.28
C ASP A 151 -3.13 21.39 10.77
N LEU A 152 -3.87 22.49 10.91
CA LEU A 152 -5.28 22.54 10.58
C LEU A 152 -5.59 22.33 9.09
N VAL A 153 -4.61 22.52 8.20
CA VAL A 153 -4.82 22.37 6.75
C VAL A 153 -4.79 20.90 6.39
N GLU A 154 -3.68 20.20 6.64
CA GLU A 154 -3.56 18.78 6.29
C GLU A 154 -4.48 17.91 7.15
N ARG A 155 -4.71 18.28 8.42
CA ARG A 155 -5.66 17.56 9.29
C ARG A 155 -7.08 17.53 8.73
N LYS A 156 -7.53 18.58 8.04
CA LYS A 156 -8.86 18.64 7.42
C LYS A 156 -8.97 17.78 6.16
N LEU A 157 -7.86 17.52 5.48
CA LEU A 157 -7.79 16.66 4.30
C LEU A 157 -7.68 15.17 4.68
N MET A 158 -7.37 14.88 5.94
CA MET A 158 -7.28 13.50 6.42
C MET A 158 -8.57 13.00 7.06
N HIS A 159 -8.99 11.82 6.63
CA HIS A 159 -10.00 11.02 7.28
C HIS A 159 -9.45 10.39 8.57
N VAL A 160 -10.32 10.27 9.58
CA VAL A 160 -10.02 9.51 10.80
C VAL A 160 -10.30 8.03 10.53
N ILE A 161 -9.30 7.34 9.97
CA ILE A 161 -9.46 5.97 9.44
C ILE A 161 -9.97 4.97 10.50
N SER A 162 -9.59 5.13 11.77
CA SER A 162 -9.98 4.22 12.86
C SER A 162 -11.46 4.25 13.26
N SER A 163 -12.21 5.30 12.92
CA SER A 163 -13.61 5.48 13.34
C SER A 163 -14.63 5.40 12.21
N GLY A 164 -14.19 5.32 10.96
CA GLY A 164 -15.06 5.33 9.78
C GLY A 164 -15.33 3.94 9.18
N GLN A 165 -16.19 3.95 8.16
CA GLN A 165 -16.38 2.88 7.19
C GLN A 165 -16.05 3.48 5.82
N TYR A 166 -15.25 2.77 5.01
CA TYR A 166 -14.68 3.33 3.80
C TYR A 166 -14.91 2.43 2.60
N ASN A 167 -15.33 3.02 1.48
CA ASN A 167 -15.11 2.41 0.18
C ASN A 167 -13.60 2.46 -0.10
N LEU A 168 -13.05 1.33 -0.53
CA LEU A 168 -11.64 1.25 -0.87
C LEU A 168 -11.47 1.48 -2.35
N PHE A 169 -10.47 2.28 -2.71
CA PHE A 169 -10.08 2.51 -4.09
C PHE A 169 -8.66 2.04 -4.31
N PHE A 170 -8.40 1.41 -5.45
CA PHE A 170 -7.05 1.08 -5.89
C PHE A 170 -6.82 1.63 -7.29
N ALA A 171 -5.78 2.43 -7.43
CA ALA A 171 -5.38 3.04 -8.69
C ALA A 171 -3.85 3.04 -8.81
N PHE A 172 -3.36 3.13 -10.04
CA PHE A 172 -1.94 3.24 -10.33
C PHE A 172 -1.75 4.07 -11.60
N GLY A 173 -0.55 4.65 -11.76
CA GLY A 173 -0.27 5.52 -12.90
C GLY A 173 1.21 5.85 -13.03
N ASN A 174 1.52 6.68 -14.01
CA ASN A 174 2.91 7.09 -14.29
C ASN A 174 3.31 8.31 -13.46
N ILE A 175 4.59 8.39 -13.14
CA ILE A 175 5.26 9.60 -12.68
C ILE A 175 6.11 10.09 -13.85
N ASP A 176 6.04 11.38 -14.17
CA ASP A 176 6.88 11.96 -15.22
C ASP A 176 8.31 12.23 -14.76
N SER A 177 9.17 12.65 -15.68
CA SER A 177 10.58 12.94 -15.39
C SER A 177 10.81 14.11 -14.43
N LYS A 178 9.77 14.89 -14.11
CA LYS A 178 9.80 15.97 -13.11
C LYS A 178 9.30 15.52 -11.75
N GLY A 179 8.83 14.27 -11.63
CA GLY A 179 8.22 13.74 -10.41
C GLY A 179 6.71 14.01 -10.33
N GLU A 180 6.09 14.55 -11.38
CA GLU A 180 4.65 14.85 -11.38
C GLU A 180 3.84 13.59 -11.71
N LYS A 181 2.78 13.36 -10.93
CA LYS A 181 1.92 12.20 -11.12
C LYS A 181 0.91 12.46 -12.22
N HIS A 182 0.86 11.55 -13.17
CA HIS A 182 -0.23 11.50 -14.13
C HIS A 182 -1.45 10.86 -13.47
N MET A 183 -2.63 11.39 -13.76
CA MET A 183 -3.90 10.77 -13.40
C MET A 183 -3.91 9.31 -13.88
N HIS A 184 -4.42 8.40 -13.06
CA HIS A 184 -4.49 7.00 -13.43
C HIS A 184 -5.23 6.83 -14.77
N GLY A 185 -4.72 5.96 -15.62
CA GLY A 185 -5.46 5.54 -16.81
C GLY A 185 -6.62 4.63 -16.42
N MET A 186 -7.63 4.52 -17.28
CA MET A 186 -8.56 3.39 -17.22
C MET A 186 -7.88 2.20 -17.88
N VAL A 187 -7.13 1.41 -17.10
CA VAL A 187 -6.46 0.21 -17.61
C VAL A 187 -7.44 -0.96 -17.59
N GLY A 188 -7.89 -1.37 -18.77
CA GLY A 188 -8.92 -2.41 -18.92
C GLY A 188 -10.30 -1.93 -18.48
N LYS A 189 -11.17 -2.87 -18.09
CA LYS A 189 -12.53 -2.59 -17.58
C LYS A 189 -12.59 -2.34 -16.07
N GLU A 190 -11.46 -2.39 -15.35
CA GLU A 190 -11.49 -2.58 -13.90
C GLU A 190 -10.64 -1.58 -13.08
N ALA A 191 -9.67 -0.87 -13.67
CA ALA A 191 -8.93 0.20 -12.98
C ALA A 191 -9.56 1.58 -13.28
N PRO A 192 -9.78 2.45 -12.29
CA PRO A 192 -9.53 2.24 -10.86
C PRO A 192 -10.54 1.26 -10.26
N TRP A 193 -10.06 0.37 -9.37
CA TRP A 193 -10.93 -0.58 -8.69
C TRP A 193 -11.58 0.06 -7.48
N ARG A 194 -12.80 -0.36 -7.18
CA ARG A 194 -13.52 -0.01 -5.96
C ARG A 194 -13.93 -1.28 -5.20
N SER A 195 -13.86 -1.27 -3.88
CA SER A 195 -14.47 -2.32 -3.07
C SER A 195 -15.99 -2.38 -3.30
N LYS A 196 -16.57 -3.58 -3.16
CA LYS A 196 -18.02 -3.76 -3.24
C LYS A 196 -18.74 -3.31 -1.97
N GLU A 197 -18.08 -3.53 -0.84
CA GLU A 197 -18.57 -3.19 0.48
C GLU A 197 -17.61 -2.21 1.15
N GLN A 198 -18.14 -1.45 2.11
CA GLN A 198 -17.32 -0.58 2.93
C GLN A 198 -16.56 -1.40 3.97
N VAL A 199 -15.32 -1.00 4.23
CA VAL A 199 -14.43 -1.64 5.20
C VAL A 199 -14.23 -0.71 6.39
N ARG A 200 -14.28 -1.30 7.59
CA ARG A 200 -13.93 -0.62 8.83
C ARG A 200 -12.59 -1.12 9.35
N PHE A 201 -11.68 -0.18 9.60
CA PHE A 201 -10.34 -0.41 10.14
C PHE A 201 -10.36 -0.30 11.66
N CYS A 202 -10.64 -1.42 12.32
CA CYS A 202 -10.79 -1.49 13.77
C CYS A 202 -9.90 -2.60 14.34
N GLN A 203 -9.45 -2.46 15.59
CA GLN A 203 -8.65 -3.51 16.25
C GLN A 203 -9.50 -4.71 16.73
N ARG A 204 -10.75 -4.44 17.13
CA ARG A 204 -11.62 -5.43 17.79
C ARG A 204 -13.04 -5.31 17.27
N CYS A 205 -13.26 -5.58 15.99
CA CYS A 205 -14.61 -5.73 15.46
C CYS A 205 -14.66 -6.79 14.35
N SER A 206 -15.87 -7.17 13.93
CA SER A 206 -16.06 -8.26 12.95
C SER A 206 -15.37 -8.01 11.61
N SER A 207 -15.10 -6.75 11.26
CA SER A 207 -14.41 -6.38 10.02
C SER A 207 -12.89 -6.23 10.17
N SER A 208 -12.31 -6.49 11.36
CA SER A 208 -10.86 -6.37 11.60
C SER A 208 -10.02 -7.15 10.59
N PHE A 209 -10.57 -8.23 10.06
CA PHE A 209 -9.92 -9.12 9.09
C PHE A 209 -10.78 -9.31 7.82
N ALA A 210 -11.46 -8.26 7.37
CA ALA A 210 -12.34 -8.34 6.21
C ALA A 210 -11.61 -8.84 4.95
N ASN A 211 -12.20 -9.80 4.24
CA ASN A 211 -11.80 -10.19 2.89
C ASN A 211 -12.74 -9.49 1.90
N VAL A 212 -12.21 -8.48 1.22
CA VAL A 212 -13.00 -7.56 0.36
C VAL A 212 -13.40 -8.22 -0.97
N ASP A 213 -12.76 -9.32 -1.32
CA ASP A 213 -12.96 -10.11 -2.53
C ASP A 213 -14.05 -11.19 -2.40
N THR A 214 -14.47 -11.55 -1.19
CA THR A 214 -15.43 -12.65 -0.96
C THR A 214 -16.89 -12.15 -0.90
N ASN A 215 -17.50 -11.87 -2.06
CA ASN A 215 -18.90 -12.18 -2.42
C ASN A 215 -19.40 -11.47 -3.71
N GLY A 216 -20.17 -12.22 -4.52
CA GLY A 216 -21.19 -11.73 -5.45
C GLY A 216 -20.77 -11.25 -6.85
N ILE A 217 -20.88 -12.11 -7.86
CA ILE A 217 -20.97 -11.73 -9.28
C ILE A 217 -22.17 -10.79 -9.46
N ILE A 218 -22.00 -9.51 -9.81
CA ILE A 218 -23.05 -8.71 -10.48
C ILE A 218 -22.41 -7.69 -11.44
N ASP A 219 -22.98 -7.69 -12.64
CA ASP A 219 -22.75 -6.93 -13.87
C ASP A 219 -22.65 -5.40 -13.66
N PHE A 220 -21.66 -4.76 -14.30
CA PHE A 220 -21.60 -3.30 -14.40
C PHE A 220 -22.68 -2.84 -15.38
N LYS A 221 -23.73 -2.18 -14.89
CA LYS A 221 -24.61 -1.40 -15.78
C LYS A 221 -23.90 -0.09 -16.15
N HIS A 222 -23.79 0.10 -17.46
CA HIS A 222 -23.29 1.28 -18.15
C HIS A 222 -24.01 2.57 -17.74
#